data_AF-A0A2P2M9N1-F1
#
_entry.id   AF-A0A2P2M9N1-F1
#
_cell.length_a   1.000
_cell.length_b   1.000
_cell.length_c   1.000
_cell.angle_alpha   90.00
_cell.angle_beta   90.00
_cell.angle_gamma   90.00
#
_symmetry.space_group_name_H-M   'P 1'
#
loop_
_entity.id
_entity.type
_entity.pdbx_description
1 polymer ?
#
loop_
_entity_poly.entity_id
_entity_poly.type
_entity_poly.pdbx_seq_one_letter_code
_entity_poly.pdbx_strand_id
1 'polypeptide(L)' 'MNGPAATMASQLLSARNVRALFDSVKAFLFDCDGVIWKGDKLVDGVPQTLEFLRAKVCRFLIISH' A
#
# COMPACT_ATOMS: atom_id res chain seq x y z
N MET A 1 -4.65 14.08 -28.40
CA MET A 1 -5.35 12.79 -28.21
C MET A 1 -5.47 12.55 -26.70
N ASN A 2 -6.59 12.92 -26.09
CA ASN A 2 -6.84 12.67 -24.67
C ASN A 2 -7.55 11.31 -24.57
N GLY A 3 -6.85 10.29 -24.09
CA GLY A 3 -7.46 8.97 -23.81
C GLY A 3 -8.44 9.08 -22.64
N PRO A 4 -9.50 8.25 -22.60
CA PRO A 4 -10.44 8.27 -21.49
C PRO A 4 -9.67 7.94 -20.21
N ALA A 5 -9.71 8.83 -19.22
CA ALA A 5 -9.27 8.51 -17.87
C ALA A 5 -10.16 7.36 -17.38
N ALA A 6 -9.62 6.15 -17.36
CA ALA A 6 -10.35 4.98 -16.91
C ALA A 6 -10.74 5.19 -15.44
N THR A 7 -12.03 5.38 -15.19
CA THR A 7 -12.59 5.40 -13.84
C THR A 7 -12.42 4.00 -13.24
N MET A 8 -11.31 3.80 -12.51
CA MET A 8 -11.09 2.57 -11.76
C MET A 8 -12.00 2.58 -10.53
N ALA A 9 -13.08 1.79 -10.59
CA ALA A 9 -13.94 1.59 -9.43
C ALA A 9 -13.11 1.00 -8.27
N SER A 10 -13.27 1.59 -7.08
CA SER A 10 -12.65 1.03 -5.87
C SER A 10 -13.20 -0.37 -5.61
N GLN A 11 -12.30 -1.33 -5.42
CA GLN A 11 -12.65 -2.70 -5.07
C GLN A 11 -12.08 -3.03 -3.69
N LEU A 12 -12.88 -3.72 -2.87
CA LEU A 12 -12.40 -4.26 -1.61
C LEU A 12 -11.25 -5.24 -1.87
N LEU A 13 -10.16 -5.08 -1.11
CA LEU A 13 -9.06 -6.03 -1.15
C LEU A 13 -9.49 -7.34 -0.51
N SER A 14 -9.16 -8.43 -1.19
CA SER A 14 -9.45 -9.79 -0.76
C SER A 14 -8.28 -10.69 -1.16
N ALA A 15 -8.24 -11.90 -0.61
CA ALA A 15 -7.24 -12.91 -0.97
C ALA A 15 -7.22 -13.21 -2.50
N ARG A 16 -8.33 -12.97 -3.21
CA ARG A 16 -8.46 -13.23 -4.64
C ARG A 16 -7.80 -12.16 -5.51
N ASN A 17 -7.76 -10.90 -5.08
CA ASN A 17 -7.27 -9.78 -5.90
C ASN A 17 -5.96 -9.15 -5.39
N VAL A 18 -5.55 -9.45 -4.15
CA VAL A 18 -4.36 -8.85 -3.53
C VAL A 18 -3.09 -9.12 -4.34
N ARG A 19 -2.91 -10.33 -4.87
CA ARG A 19 -1.72 -10.70 -5.64
C ARG A 19 -1.65 -9.95 -6.97
N ALA A 20 -2.77 -9.87 -7.68
CA ALA A 20 -2.82 -9.14 -8.95
C ALA A 20 -2.54 -7.64 -8.76
N LEU A 21 -3.09 -7.03 -7.70
CA LEU A 21 -2.75 -5.65 -7.34
C LEU A 21 -1.25 -5.51 -7.05
N PHE A 22 -0.74 -6.38 -6.18
CA PHE A 22 0.66 -6.36 -5.74
C PHE A 22 1.64 -6.41 -6.91
N ASP A 23 1.41 -7.32 -7.87
CA ASP A 23 2.29 -7.51 -9.03
C ASP A 23 2.16 -6.37 -10.06
N SER A 24 1.05 -5.61 -10.04
CA SER A 24 0.80 -4.50 -10.97
C SER A 24 1.44 -3.17 -10.55
N VAL A 25 1.75 -3.00 -9.27
CA VAL A 25 2.24 -1.73 -8.72
C VAL A 25 3.74 -1.80 -8.46
N LYS A 26 4.43 -0.68 -8.70
CA LYS A 26 5.89 -0.59 -8.46
C LYS A 26 6.26 0.04 -7.14
N ALA A 27 5.31 0.77 -6.55
CA ALA A 27 5.49 1.46 -5.29
C ALA A 27 4.20 1.47 -4.48
N PHE A 28 4.38 1.44 -3.17
CA PHE A 28 3.32 1.71 -2.22
C PHE A 28 3.64 3.02 -1.48
N LEU A 29 2.59 3.78 -1.22
CA LEU A 29 2.63 4.99 -0.40
C LEU A 29 1.72 4.76 0.80
N PHE A 30 2.28 4.87 1.99
CA PHE A 30 1.54 4.69 3.23
C PHE A 30 1.47 6.02 3.98
N ASP A 31 0.29 6.31 4.49
CA ASP A 31 0.08 7.35 5.48
C ASP A 31 0.62 6.87 6.85
N CYS A 32 0.89 7.78 7.78
CA CYS A 32 1.44 7.44 9.08
C CYS A 32 0.34 7.28 10.16
N ASP A 33 -0.53 8.27 10.29
CA ASP A 33 -1.57 8.31 11.31
C ASP A 33 -2.72 7.34 11.00
N GLY A 34 -2.98 6.41 11.91
CA GLY A 34 -4.01 5.39 11.78
C GLY A 34 -3.62 4.18 10.91
N VAL A 35 -2.48 4.25 10.20
CA VAL A 35 -1.98 3.20 9.31
C VAL A 35 -0.74 2.52 9.89
N ILE A 36 0.26 3.30 10.29
CA ILE A 36 1.51 2.80 10.89
C ILE A 36 1.40 2.82 12.42
N TRP A 37 0.83 3.90 12.97
CA TRP A 37 0.58 4.05 14.41
C TRP A 37 -0.83 4.57 14.67
N LYS A 38 -1.35 4.33 15.88
CA LYS A 38 -2.57 4.96 16.41
C LYS A 38 -2.21 5.67 17.70
N GLY A 39 -2.04 7.00 17.63
CA GLY A 39 -1.43 7.77 18.71
C GLY A 39 0.00 7.28 18.97
N ASP A 40 0.27 6.82 20.18
CA ASP A 40 1.61 6.38 20.61
C ASP A 40 1.88 4.89 20.36
N LYS A 41 0.91 4.15 19.81
CA LYS A 41 1.00 2.69 19.62
C LYS A 41 1.21 2.34 18.16
N LEU A 42 2.25 1.55 17.88
CA LEU A 42 2.42 0.93 16.58
C LEU A 42 1.28 -0.05 16.30
N VAL A 43 0.78 -0.06 15.06
CA VAL A 43 -0.19 -1.07 14.64
C VAL A 43 0.51 -2.43 14.51
N ASP A 44 -0.11 -3.46 15.08
CA ASP A 44 0.45 -4.82 15.06
C ASP A 44 0.63 -5.33 13.62
N GLY A 45 1.76 -5.98 13.36
CA GLY A 45 2.06 -6.54 12.04
C GLY A 45 2.65 -5.54 11.04
N VAL A 46 2.72 -4.24 11.38
CA VAL A 46 3.35 -3.24 10.51
C VAL A 46 4.83 -3.56 10.24
N PRO A 47 5.69 -3.85 11.22
CA PRO A 47 7.09 -4.16 10.95
C PRO A 47 7.26 -5.33 9.99
N GLN A 48 6.50 -6.40 10.18
CA GLN A 48 6.52 -7.60 9.34
C GLN A 48 6.02 -7.30 7.91
N THR A 49 4.99 -6.46 7.80
CA THR A 49 4.46 -6.03 6.50
C THR A 49 5.48 -5.18 5.75
N LEU A 50 6.11 -4.22 6.42
CA LEU A 50 7.14 -3.38 5.82
C LEU A 50 8.35 -4.21 5.37
N GLU A 51 8.78 -5.19 6.16
CA GLU A 51 9.86 -6.10 5.78
C GLU A 51 9.50 -6.94 4.54
N PHE A 52 8.28 -7.50 4.51
CA PHE A 52 7.78 -8.23 3.35
C PHE A 52 7.74 -7.36 2.08
N LEU A 53 7.27 -6.12 2.21
CA LEU A 53 7.24 -5.16 1.11
C LEU A 53 8.65 -4.83 0.63
N ARG A 54 9.60 -4.54 1.52
CA ARG A 54 11.00 -4.27 1.16
C ARG A 54 11.65 -5.41 0.38
N ALA A 55 11.30 -6.65 0.69
CA ALA A 55 11.83 -7.82 -0.03
C ALA A 55 11.21 -8.02 -1.43
N LYS A 56 10.08 -7.35 -1.73
CA LYS A 56 9.24 -7.67 -2.90
C LYS A 56 8.96 -6.50 -3.84
N VAL A 57 8.89 -5.26 -3.34
CA VAL A 57 8.66 -4.05 -4.15
C VAL A 57 9.90 -3.20 -4.26
N CYS A 58 10.10 -2.62 -5.45
CA CYS A 58 11.33 -1.92 -5.83
C CYS A 58 11.43 -0.51 -5.19
N ARG A 59 10.32 0.08 -4.74
CA ARG A 59 10.31 1.42 -4.10
C ARG A 59 9.15 1.54 -3.10
N PHE A 60 9.42 2.06 -1.91
CA PHE A 60 8.42 2.33 -0.88
C PHE A 60 8.75 3.65 -0.19
N LEU A 61 7.73 4.47 0.08
CA LEU A 61 7.85 5.80 0.68
C LEU A 61 6.88 5.93 1.85
N ILE A 62 7.39 6.40 2.99
CA ILE A 62 6.60 6.83 4.15
C ILE A 62 6.66 8.36 4.15
N ILE A 63 5.51 9.02 4.09
CA ILE A 63 5.43 10.48 4.21
C ILE A 63 4.92 10.77 5.63
N SER A 64 5.75 11.44 6.42
CA SER A 64 5.33 12.16 7.62
C SER A 64 5.35 13.65 7.28
N HIS A 65 4.33 14.40 7.68
CA HIS A 65 4.46 15.86 7.80
C HIS A 65 5.22 16.20 9.09
#